data_AF-A0A9D9VAK8-F1
#
_entry.id   AF-A0A9D9VAK8-F1
#
_cell.length_a   1.000
_cell.length_b   1.000
_cell.length_c   1.000
_cell.angle_alpha   90.00
_cell.angle_beta   90.00
_cell.angle_gamma   90.00
#
_symmetry.space_group_name_H-M   'P 1'
#
loop_
_entity.id
_entity.type
_entity.pdbx_description
1 polymer ?
#
loop_
_entity_poly.entity_id
_entity_poly.type
_entity_poly.pdbx_seq_one_letter_code
_entity_poly.pdbx_strand_id
1 'polypeptide(L)'
;MSRNLLEEEAKRNQALAIEEEEAKQRRSVVSPNAGLDTLVQCNSPEEQNDIVLAYNNFFGGKPGYIIPTVNQDGSVSLSFPEKGDAEDFSEDQAKKGQRFMLIDEKTETVMAYSNGHGTLYHVDGSEFQKADTLKRSSISKNDFVLPEPRSKLGM
;
A
#
# COMPACT_ATOMS: atom_id res chain seq x y z
N MET A 1 -17.22 -55.44 -12.64
CA MET A 1 -16.24 -54.39 -13.01
C MET A 1 -16.63 -52.99 -12.50
N SER A 2 -17.53 -52.87 -11.51
CA SER A 2 -18.15 -51.58 -11.16
C SER A 2 -17.61 -50.90 -9.88
N ARG A 3 -16.66 -51.53 -9.17
CA ARG A 3 -16.07 -50.95 -7.94
C ARG A 3 -15.00 -49.90 -8.23
N ASN A 4 -14.20 -50.08 -9.29
CA ASN A 4 -13.16 -49.11 -9.66
C ASN A 4 -13.74 -47.77 -10.15
N LEU A 5 -14.90 -47.79 -10.83
CA LEU A 5 -15.53 -46.56 -11.32
C LEU A 5 -16.02 -45.66 -10.17
N LEU A 6 -16.66 -46.27 -9.16
CA LEU A 6 -17.17 -45.53 -7.99
C LEU A 6 -16.04 -44.90 -7.17
N GLU A 7 -14.89 -45.58 -7.06
CA GLU A 7 -13.75 -45.09 -6.31
C GLU A 7 -13.03 -43.94 -7.03
N GLU A 8 -12.99 -43.96 -8.36
CA GLU A 8 -12.47 -42.84 -9.16
C GLU A 8 -13.39 -41.61 -9.12
N GLU A 9 -14.71 -41.79 -9.17
CA GLU A 9 -15.65 -40.67 -9.03
C GLU A 9 -15.57 -40.02 -7.65
N ALA A 10 -15.42 -40.81 -6.59
CA ALA A 10 -15.23 -40.28 -5.23
C ALA A 10 -13.96 -39.44 -5.12
N LYS A 11 -12.85 -39.90 -5.70
CA LYS A 11 -11.57 -39.16 -5.70
C LYS A 11 -11.65 -37.86 -6.50
N ARG A 12 -12.34 -37.87 -7.65
CA ARG A 12 -12.57 -36.65 -8.46
C ARG A 12 -13.44 -35.63 -7.72
N ASN A 13 -14.53 -36.07 -7.10
CA ASN A 13 -15.40 -35.18 -6.35
C ASN A 13 -14.70 -34.58 -5.11
N GLN A 14 -13.80 -35.35 -4.48
CA GLN A 14 -13.01 -34.85 -3.36
C GLN A 14 -11.93 -33.85 -3.80
N ALA A 15 -11.28 -34.08 -4.94
CA ALA A 15 -10.34 -33.12 -5.53
C ALA A 15 -11.02 -31.81 -5.95
N LEU A 16 -12.21 -31.88 -6.56
CA LEU A 16 -13.02 -30.71 -6.90
C LEU A 16 -13.43 -29.92 -5.66
N ALA A 17 -13.80 -30.58 -4.57
CA ALA A 17 -14.14 -29.91 -3.31
C ALA A 17 -12.93 -29.22 -2.68
N ILE A 18 -11.73 -29.80 -2.79
CA ILE A 18 -10.48 -29.19 -2.31
C ILE A 18 -10.11 -27.98 -3.18
N GLU A 19 -10.19 -28.07 -4.51
CA GLU A 19 -9.97 -26.93 -5.40
C GLU A 19 -10.99 -25.81 -5.17
N GLU A 20 -12.26 -26.13 -4.90
CA GLU A 20 -13.29 -25.12 -4.63
C GLU A 20 -13.09 -24.43 -3.27
N GLU A 21 -12.68 -25.17 -2.24
CA GLU A 21 -12.27 -24.63 -0.93
C GLU A 21 -11.01 -23.75 -1.06
N GLU A 22 -9.98 -24.21 -1.77
CA GLU A 22 -8.76 -23.43 -2.02
C GLU A 22 -9.06 -22.19 -2.87
N ALA A 23 -9.97 -22.26 -3.84
CA ALA A 23 -10.42 -21.10 -4.63
C ALA A 23 -11.24 -20.11 -3.79
N LYS A 24 -12.04 -20.59 -2.82
CA LYS A 24 -12.77 -19.74 -1.85
C LYS A 24 -11.83 -19.10 -0.82
N GLN A 25 -10.80 -19.82 -0.37
CA GLN A 25 -9.74 -19.28 0.49
C GLN A 25 -8.85 -18.28 -0.26
N ARG A 26 -8.55 -18.50 -1.56
CA ARG A 26 -7.87 -17.51 -2.41
C ARG A 26 -8.74 -16.29 -2.72
N ARG A 27 -10.07 -16.43 -2.78
CA ARG A 27 -11.01 -15.30 -2.97
C ARG A 27 -11.18 -14.40 -1.75
N SER A 28 -10.75 -14.82 -0.56
CA SER A 28 -10.98 -14.09 0.70
C SER A 28 -9.78 -13.27 1.19
N VAL A 29 -8.72 -13.09 0.38
CA VAL A 29 -7.55 -12.27 0.75
C VAL A 29 -7.25 -11.18 -0.29
N VAL A 30 -8.26 -10.64 -0.96
CA VAL A 30 -8.09 -9.40 -1.73
C VAL A 30 -8.12 -8.24 -0.72
N SER A 31 -6.95 -7.77 -0.28
CA SER A 31 -6.91 -6.43 0.36
C SER A 31 -7.33 -5.43 -0.70
N PRO A 32 -8.06 -4.38 -0.31
CA PRO A 32 -8.68 -3.44 -1.24
C PRO A 32 -7.69 -2.60 -2.09
N ASN A 33 -6.38 -2.82 -1.98
CA ASN A 33 -5.32 -1.91 -2.42
C ASN A 33 -4.48 -2.45 -3.59
N ALA A 34 -4.93 -3.50 -4.30
CA ALA A 34 -4.30 -3.90 -5.56
C ALA A 34 -4.63 -2.90 -6.67
N GLY A 35 -3.62 -2.42 -7.41
CA GLY A 35 -3.83 -1.37 -8.43
C GLY A 35 -4.21 -0.02 -7.80
N LEU A 36 -3.48 0.37 -6.76
CA LEU A 36 -3.75 1.61 -6.02
C LEU A 36 -2.93 2.76 -6.60
N ASP A 37 -3.63 3.76 -7.13
CA ASP A 37 -3.03 5.02 -7.55
C ASP A 37 -3.05 6.02 -6.39
N THR A 38 -1.92 6.65 -6.14
CA THR A 38 -1.70 7.52 -4.98
C THR A 38 -0.99 8.80 -5.36
N LEU A 39 -1.24 9.83 -4.57
CA LEU A 39 -0.43 11.04 -4.56
C LEU A 39 0.40 11.05 -3.28
N VAL A 40 1.70 11.30 -3.41
CA VAL A 40 2.60 11.53 -2.28
C VAL A 40 2.90 13.02 -2.21
N GLN A 41 2.45 13.67 -1.16
CA GLN A 41 2.79 15.07 -0.90
C GLN A 41 4.03 15.13 0.00
N CYS A 42 5.07 15.79 -0.49
CA CYS A 42 6.29 16.09 0.25
C CYS A 42 6.40 17.61 0.51
N ASN A 43 7.34 18.03 1.38
CA ASN A 43 7.51 19.44 1.73
C ASN A 43 8.51 20.15 0.80
N SER A 44 9.37 19.41 0.12
CA SER A 44 10.41 19.98 -0.75
C SER A 44 10.61 19.19 -2.06
N PRO A 45 11.15 19.83 -3.11
CA PRO A 45 11.54 19.15 -4.35
C PRO A 45 12.62 18.06 -4.16
N GLU A 46 13.49 18.22 -3.15
CA GLU A 46 14.52 17.22 -2.83
C GLU A 46 13.87 15.93 -2.33
N GLU A 47 12.94 16.03 -1.38
CA GLU A 47 12.15 14.89 -0.89
C GLU A 47 11.31 14.25 -2.00
N GLN A 48 10.73 15.06 -2.91
CA GLN A 48 10.01 14.53 -4.09
C GLN A 48 10.93 13.65 -4.95
N ASN A 49 12.14 14.14 -5.25
CA ASN A 49 13.12 13.38 -6.03
C ASN A 49 13.55 12.11 -5.30
N ASP A 50 13.75 12.17 -3.98
CA ASP A 50 14.10 11.00 -3.17
C ASP A 50 12.99 9.93 -3.23
N ILE A 51 11.72 10.32 -3.14
CA ILE A 51 10.58 9.41 -3.28
C ILE A 51 10.53 8.79 -4.68
N VAL A 52 10.70 9.60 -5.74
CA VAL A 52 10.74 9.10 -7.13
C VAL A 52 11.87 8.12 -7.33
N LEU A 53 13.08 8.43 -6.84
CA LEU A 53 14.23 7.54 -6.92
C LEU A 53 14.01 6.26 -6.13
N ALA A 54 13.49 6.35 -4.91
CA ALA A 54 13.18 5.20 -4.08
C ALA A 54 12.15 4.30 -4.77
N TYR A 55 11.09 4.88 -5.34
CA TYR A 55 10.07 4.14 -6.06
C TYR A 55 10.62 3.43 -7.29
N ASN A 56 11.42 4.13 -8.09
CA ASN A 56 12.09 3.57 -9.28
C ASN A 56 13.04 2.43 -8.89
N ASN A 57 13.72 2.53 -7.76
CA ASN A 57 14.59 1.46 -7.26
C ASN A 57 13.79 0.26 -6.74
N PHE A 58 12.62 0.48 -6.15
CA PHE A 58 11.79 -0.56 -5.56
C PHE A 58 10.98 -1.35 -6.59
N PHE A 59 10.49 -0.65 -7.62
CA PHE A 59 9.58 -1.21 -8.63
C PHE A 59 10.13 -1.20 -10.06
N GLY A 60 11.24 -0.51 -10.32
CA GLY A 60 11.83 -0.42 -11.65
C GLY A 60 12.10 -1.79 -12.25
N GLY A 61 11.52 -2.04 -13.42
CA GLY A 61 11.65 -3.32 -14.13
C GLY A 61 10.68 -4.42 -13.67
N LYS A 62 9.82 -4.18 -12.68
CA LYS A 62 8.72 -5.10 -12.33
C LYS A 62 7.56 -4.97 -13.35
N PRO A 63 6.81 -6.06 -13.61
CA PRO A 63 5.58 -5.99 -14.38
C PRO A 63 4.58 -5.02 -13.74
N GLY A 64 3.93 -4.18 -14.55
CA GLY A 64 2.96 -3.19 -14.04
C GLY A 64 3.58 -1.91 -13.47
N TYR A 65 4.91 -1.77 -13.51
CA TYR A 65 5.56 -0.51 -13.15
C TYR A 65 5.15 0.63 -14.08
N ILE A 66 4.74 1.74 -13.48
CA ILE A 66 4.45 3.01 -14.14
C ILE A 66 5.43 4.05 -13.60
N ILE A 67 6.01 4.85 -14.50
CA ILE A 67 6.96 5.89 -14.14
C ILE A 67 6.25 6.95 -13.27
N PRO A 68 6.79 7.29 -12.08
CA PRO A 68 6.27 8.37 -11.25
C PRO A 68 6.18 9.70 -12.00
N THR A 69 5.14 10.47 -11.71
CA THR A 69 4.98 11.82 -12.28
C THR A 69 4.99 12.84 -11.15
N VAL A 70 5.84 13.87 -11.26
CA VAL A 70 5.80 15.02 -10.36
C VAL A 70 4.81 16.03 -10.92
N ASN A 71 3.78 16.33 -10.14
CA ASN A 71 2.70 17.24 -10.51
C ASN A 71 3.08 18.70 -10.27
N GLN A 72 2.31 19.62 -10.86
CA GLN A 72 2.55 21.07 -10.71
C GLN A 72 2.37 21.57 -9.27
N ASP A 73 1.57 20.87 -8.46
CA ASP A 73 1.37 21.17 -7.03
C ASP A 73 2.49 20.60 -6.13
N GLY A 74 3.51 19.96 -6.72
CA GLY A 74 4.60 19.33 -6.00
C GLY A 74 4.25 17.98 -5.37
N SER A 75 3.08 17.41 -5.68
CA SER A 75 2.78 16.02 -5.35
C SER A 75 3.44 15.06 -6.36
N VAL A 76 3.68 13.83 -5.93
CA VAL A 76 4.21 12.75 -6.79
C VAL A 76 3.14 11.69 -6.99
N SER A 77 2.69 11.47 -8.22
CA SER A 77 1.78 10.38 -8.58
C SER A 77 2.55 9.06 -8.67
N LEU A 78 2.12 8.06 -7.88
CA LEU A 78 2.66 6.70 -7.83
C LEU A 78 1.52 5.69 -8.05
N SER A 79 1.79 4.60 -8.79
CA SER A 79 0.79 3.57 -9.11
C SER A 79 1.26 2.18 -8.72
N PHE A 80 0.68 1.62 -7.67
CA PHE A 80 1.11 0.36 -7.07
C PHE A 80 0.34 -0.83 -7.67
N PRO A 81 1.00 -1.70 -8.45
CA PRO A 81 0.32 -2.74 -9.22
C PRO A 81 -0.19 -3.88 -8.34
N GLU A 82 0.56 -4.26 -7.31
CA GLU A 82 0.20 -5.39 -6.45
C GLU A 82 -0.33 -4.93 -5.09
N LYS A 83 -1.11 -5.84 -4.50
CA LYS A 83 -1.64 -5.68 -3.15
C LYS A 83 -0.49 -5.64 -2.14
N GLY A 84 -0.44 -4.61 -1.29
CA GLY A 84 0.58 -4.49 -0.25
C GLY A 84 1.79 -3.67 -0.68
N ASP A 85 1.97 -3.42 -1.97
CA ASP A 85 3.10 -2.65 -2.49
C ASP A 85 3.12 -1.22 -1.93
N ALA A 86 1.95 -0.58 -1.82
CA ALA A 86 1.82 0.77 -1.29
C ALA A 86 2.16 0.83 0.20
N GLU A 87 1.67 -0.14 0.99
CA GLU A 87 2.00 -0.30 2.41
C GLU A 87 3.50 -0.51 2.60
N ASP A 88 4.08 -1.50 1.94
CA ASP A 88 5.49 -1.87 2.08
C ASP A 88 6.42 -0.73 1.67
N PHE A 89 6.12 -0.07 0.54
CA PHE A 89 6.88 1.09 0.08
C PHE A 89 6.80 2.26 1.07
N SER A 90 5.60 2.59 1.54
CA SER A 90 5.38 3.72 2.46
C SER A 90 6.02 3.46 3.83
N GLU A 91 5.94 2.23 4.33
CA GLU A 91 6.65 1.83 5.54
C GLU A 91 8.18 1.95 5.39
N ASP A 92 8.74 1.52 4.25
CA ASP A 92 10.18 1.65 3.99
C ASP A 92 10.62 3.12 3.94
N GLN A 93 9.85 3.99 3.28
CA GLN A 93 10.15 5.42 3.24
C GLN A 93 10.02 6.06 4.63
N ALA A 94 8.99 5.70 5.39
CA ALA A 94 8.83 6.18 6.76
C ALA A 94 10.01 5.78 7.63
N LYS A 95 10.49 4.52 7.55
CA LYS A 95 11.67 4.01 8.27
C LYS A 95 12.96 4.74 7.92
N LYS A 96 13.06 5.28 6.70
CA LYS A 96 14.16 6.15 6.25
C LYS A 96 14.06 7.58 6.77
N GLY A 97 13.02 7.91 7.55
CA GLY A 97 12.82 9.24 8.12
C GLY A 97 12.22 10.23 7.13
N GLN A 98 11.66 9.77 6.01
CA GLN A 98 11.01 10.65 5.05
C GLN A 98 9.71 11.22 5.63
N ARG A 99 9.49 12.52 5.43
CA ARG A 99 8.26 13.22 5.86
C ARG A 99 7.34 13.39 4.66
N PHE A 100 6.16 12.76 4.69
CA PHE A 100 5.22 12.78 3.57
C PHE A 100 3.79 12.48 4.01
N MET A 101 2.84 12.82 3.14
CA MET A 101 1.45 12.35 3.21
C MET A 101 1.17 11.43 2.03
N LEU A 102 0.54 10.30 2.31
CA LEU A 102 0.04 9.38 1.29
C LEU A 102 -1.46 9.63 1.10
N ILE A 103 -1.84 9.95 -0.13
CA ILE A 103 -3.19 10.41 -0.51
C ILE A 103 -3.74 9.46 -1.57
N ASP A 104 -5.00 9.08 -1.47
CA ASP A 104 -5.69 8.34 -2.53
C ASP A 104 -5.98 9.29 -3.69
N GLU A 105 -5.46 9.00 -4.89
CA GLU A 105 -5.57 9.92 -6.04
C GLU A 105 -7.02 10.17 -6.48
N LYS A 106 -7.89 9.16 -6.34
CA LYS A 106 -9.29 9.24 -6.79
C LYS A 106 -10.16 10.12 -5.90
N THR A 107 -9.92 10.09 -4.60
CA THR A 107 -10.74 10.80 -3.61
C THR A 107 -10.05 12.02 -3.02
N GLU A 108 -8.75 12.20 -3.28
CA GLU A 108 -7.91 13.23 -2.67
C GLU A 108 -7.97 13.24 -1.14
N THR A 109 -8.22 12.06 -0.55
CA THR A 109 -8.24 11.86 0.91
C THR A 109 -6.93 11.28 1.41
N VAL A 110 -6.51 11.72 2.59
CA VAL A 110 -5.29 11.18 3.21
C VAL A 110 -5.57 9.74 3.65
N MET A 111 -4.61 8.84 3.40
CA MET A 111 -4.68 7.45 3.83
C MET A 111 -3.71 7.16 4.98
N ALA A 112 -2.51 7.75 4.91
CA ALA A 112 -1.46 7.60 5.91
C ALA A 112 -0.50 8.78 5.82
N TYR A 113 0.36 8.92 6.82
CA TYR A 113 1.42 9.91 6.79
C TYR A 113 2.65 9.45 7.56
N SER A 114 3.81 10.03 7.24
CA SER A 114 4.99 9.98 8.10
C SER A 114 5.44 11.40 8.43
N ASN A 115 5.72 11.64 9.71
CA ASN A 115 6.25 12.91 10.21
C ASN A 115 7.80 12.92 10.28
N GLY A 116 8.47 11.95 9.65
CA GLY A 116 9.93 11.85 9.59
C GLY A 116 10.58 11.14 10.78
N HIS A 117 9.80 10.44 11.62
CA HIS A 117 10.31 9.77 12.82
C HIS A 117 10.69 8.29 12.66
N GLY A 118 10.66 7.74 11.46
CA GLY A 118 10.88 6.29 11.27
C GLY A 118 9.59 5.48 11.26
N THR A 119 8.44 6.12 11.49
CA THR A 119 7.14 5.44 11.66
C THR A 119 6.12 5.99 10.66
N LEU A 120 5.34 5.08 10.09
CA LEU A 120 4.16 5.39 9.30
C LEU A 120 2.95 5.43 10.25
N TYR A 121 2.06 6.39 10.07
CA TYR A 121 0.88 6.59 10.90
C TYR A 121 -0.37 6.54 10.05
N HIS A 122 -1.45 6.00 10.62
CA HIS A 122 -2.80 6.23 10.12
C HIS A 122 -3.20 7.69 10.34
N VAL A 123 -4.21 8.15 9.62
CA VAL A 123 -4.71 9.54 9.72
C VAL A 123 -5.18 9.91 11.13
N ASP A 124 -5.63 8.95 11.92
CA ASP A 124 -6.02 9.15 13.33
C ASP A 124 -4.82 9.29 14.29
N GLY A 125 -3.59 9.14 13.78
CA GLY A 125 -2.34 9.23 14.54
C GLY A 125 -1.92 7.93 15.23
N SER A 126 -2.63 6.83 15.03
CA SER A 126 -2.16 5.51 15.44
C SER A 126 -1.02 5.02 14.55
N GLU A 127 -0.08 4.26 15.11
CA GLU A 127 1.04 3.70 14.36
C GLU A 127 0.56 2.62 13.41
N PHE A 128 0.99 2.70 12.16
CA PHE A 128 0.72 1.70 11.14
C PHE A 128 1.48 0.41 11.45
N GLN A 129 0.77 -0.72 11.50
CA GLN A 129 1.35 -2.04 11.73
C GLN A 129 1.40 -2.83 10.42
N LYS A 130 2.32 -3.78 10.31
CA LYS A 130 2.49 -4.61 9.09
C LYS A 130 1.25 -5.40 8.66
N ALA A 131 0.30 -5.63 9.57
CA ALA A 131 -0.97 -6.30 9.27
C ALA A 131 -2.09 -5.32 8.87
N ASP A 132 -1.84 -4.02 8.98
CA ASP A 132 -2.79 -2.99 8.60
C ASP A 132 -2.85 -2.83 7.09
N THR A 133 -3.94 -2.24 6.64
CA THR A 133 -4.15 -1.86 5.24
C THR A 133 -4.34 -0.36 5.17
N LEU A 134 -3.86 0.27 4.11
CA LEU A 134 -4.20 1.66 3.84
C LEU A 134 -5.71 1.81 3.69
N LYS A 135 -6.30 2.75 4.45
CA LYS A 135 -7.72 3.06 4.43
C LYS A 135 -7.89 4.52 4.08
N ARG A 136 -8.81 4.81 3.16
CA ARG A 136 -9.24 6.19 2.90
C ARG A 136 -9.83 6.78 4.17
N SER A 137 -9.33 7.94 4.57
CA SER A 137 -9.98 8.73 5.61
C SER A 137 -11.14 9.54 5.03
N SER A 138 -11.88 10.22 5.90
CA SER A 138 -12.83 11.27 5.48
C SER A 138 -12.18 12.66 5.40
N ILE A 139 -10.85 12.75 5.55
CA ILE A 139 -10.11 14.00 5.60
C ILE A 139 -9.44 14.26 4.25
N SER A 140 -9.73 15.40 3.64
CA SER A 140 -9.08 15.84 2.40
C SER A 140 -7.62 16.20 2.64
N LYS A 141 -6.77 16.04 1.62
CA LYS A 141 -5.37 16.51 1.64
C LYS A 141 -5.22 17.99 2.02
N ASN A 142 -6.21 18.83 1.75
CA ASN A 142 -6.18 20.26 2.06
C ASN A 142 -6.54 20.58 3.52
N ASP A 143 -7.29 19.69 4.17
CA ASP A 143 -7.77 19.88 5.55
C ASP A 143 -6.85 19.18 6.57
N PHE A 144 -6.00 18.26 6.11
CA PHE A 144 -5.09 17.54 6.97
C PHE A 144 -3.80 18.33 7.20
N VAL A 145 -3.48 18.56 8.47
CA VAL A 145 -2.22 19.19 8.88
C VAL A 145 -1.28 18.09 9.37
N LEU A 146 -0.17 17.92 8.65
CA LEU A 146 0.85 16.94 9.00
C LEU A 146 1.45 17.26 10.38
N PRO A 147 1.29 16.37 11.38
CA PRO A 147 1.81 16.63 12.72
C PRO A 147 3.31 16.89 12.70
N GLU A 148 3.75 17.80 13.55
CA GLU A 148 5.18 18.08 13.69
C GLU A 148 5.93 16.84 14.16
N PRO A 149 7.22 16.72 13.81
CA PRO A 149 8.06 15.69 14.36
C PRO A 149 8.01 15.84 15.90
N ARG A 150 7.69 14.75 16.63
CA ARG A 150 7.93 14.70 18.07
C ARG A 150 9.43 14.81 18.28
N SER A 151 9.92 16.04 18.37
CA SER A 151 11.28 16.35 18.82
C SER A 151 11.55 15.45 20.01
N LYS A 152 12.59 14.61 19.92
CA LYS A 152 13.12 13.90 21.08
C LYS A 152 13.63 14.98 22.03
N LEU A 153 12.74 15.54 22.82
CA LEU A 153 13.03 16.47 23.89
C LEU A 153 13.78 15.66 24.94
N GLY A 154 15.10 15.72 24.89
CA GLY A 154 16.03 15.40 25.96
C GLY A 154 16.04 13.95 26.46
N MET A 155 17.01 13.17 25.97
CA MET A 155 17.81 12.32 26.87
C MET A 155 19.27 12.67 26.70
#